data_AF-A0A5E7L2M1-F1
#
_entry.id   AF-A0A5E7L2M1-F1
#
_cell.length_a   1.000
_cell.length_b   1.000
_cell.length_c   1.000
_cell.angle_alpha   90.00
_cell.angle_beta   90.00
_cell.angle_gamma   90.00
#
_symmetry.space_group_name_H-M   'P 1'
#
loop_
_entity.id
_entity.type
_entity.pdbx_description
1 polymer ?
#
loop_
_entity_poly.entity_id
_entity_poly.type
_entity_poly.pdbx_seq_one_letter_code
_entity_poly.pdbx_strand_id
1 'polypeptide(L)' 'MTRVILEIDTQLYRLLKSSAETHHVSLEEECCRRLEETKRRSSYLQALLAELRAEDEQRRANSE' A
#
# COMPACT_ATOMS: atom_id res chain seq x y z
N MET A 1 -10.94 14.75 0.46
CA MET A 1 -10.66 13.44 1.07
C MET A 1 -11.69 12.44 0.56
N THR A 2 -11.26 11.28 0.07
CA THR A 2 -12.17 10.23 -0.40
C THR A 2 -12.57 9.37 0.79
N ARG A 3 -13.87 9.32 1.12
CA ARG A 3 -14.38 8.43 2.17
C ARG A 3 -14.50 7.01 1.61
N VAL A 4 -13.91 6.04 2.29
CA VAL A 4 -14.05 4.61 1.98
C VAL A 4 -14.79 3.94 3.12
N ILE A 5 -15.78 3.11 2.78
CA ILE A 5 -16.50 2.28 3.75
C ILE A 5 -16.03 0.84 3.53
N LEU A 6 -15.55 0.20 4.60
CA LEU A 6 -15.06 -1.17 4.58
C LEU A 6 -16.05 -2.05 5.33
N GLU A 7 -16.59 -3.05 4.65
CA GLU A 7 -17.33 -4.13 5.30
C GLU A 7 -16.34 -5.24 5.64
N ILE A 8 -16.19 -5.51 6.93
CA ILE A 8 -15.26 -6.51 7.46
C ILE A 8 -15.97 -7.38 8.48
N ASP A 9 -15.51 -8.63 8.60
CA ASP A 9 -16.01 -9.51 9.64
C ASP A 9 -15.56 -9.08 11.05
N THR A 10 -16.23 -9.61 12.06
CA THR A 10 -15.99 -9.24 13.46
C THR A 10 -14.60 -9.66 13.95
N GLN A 11 -14.04 -10.75 13.44
CA GLN A 11 -12.72 -11.22 13.84
C GLN A 11 -11.64 -10.27 13.29
N LEU A 12 -11.74 -9.88 12.03
CA LEU A 12 -10.84 -8.91 11.41
C LEU A 12 -10.91 -7.55 12.13
N TYR A 13 -12.11 -7.08 12.48
CA TYR A 13 -12.28 -5.85 13.26
C TYR A 13 -11.53 -5.91 14.61
N ARG A 14 -11.64 -7.02 15.36
CA ARG A 14 -10.92 -7.18 16.64
C ARG A 14 -9.41 -7.16 16.48
N LEU A 15 -8.90 -7.81 15.43
CA LEU A 15 -7.46 -7.82 15.13
C LEU A 15 -6.95 -6.42 14.79
N LEU A 16 -7.68 -5.67 13.96
CA LEU A 16 -7.33 -4.29 13.61
C LEU A 16 -7.35 -3.38 14.85
N LYS A 17 -8.37 -3.53 15.70
CA LYS A 17 -8.49 -2.75 16.94
C LYS A 17 -7.34 -3.03 17.91
N SER A 18 -7.03 -4.30 18.15
CA SER A 18 -5.90 -4.69 19.00
C SER A 18 -4.55 -4.20 18.44
N SER A 19 -4.38 -4.22 17.12
CA SER A 19 -3.18 -3.67 16.48
C SER A 19 -3.11 -2.15 16.68
N ALA A 20 -4.21 -1.42 16.48
CA ALA A 20 -4.26 0.02 16.68
C ALA A 20 -3.91 0.41 18.13
N GLU A 21 -4.48 -0.31 19.11
CA GLU A 21 -4.16 -0.16 20.54
C GLU A 21 -2.68 -0.41 20.82
N THR A 22 -2.10 -1.48 20.24
CA THR A 22 -0.68 -1.83 20.38
C THR A 22 0.25 -0.76 19.81
N HIS A 23 -0.13 -0.14 18.69
CA HIS A 23 0.66 0.91 18.05
C HIS A 23 0.31 2.32 18.55
N HIS A 24 -0.63 2.44 19.50
CA HIS A 24 -1.12 3.71 20.05
C HIS A 24 -1.63 4.69 18.98
N VAL A 25 -2.26 4.16 17.94
CA VAL A 25 -2.87 4.93 16.85
C VAL A 25 -4.37 4.67 16.82
N SER A 26 -5.10 5.51 16.10
CA SER A 26 -6.51 5.26 15.84
C SER A 26 -6.71 4.04 14.93
N LEU A 27 -7.90 3.43 15.00
CA LEU A 27 -8.27 2.35 14.09
C LEU A 27 -8.23 2.80 12.61
N GLU A 28 -8.61 4.06 12.36
CA GLU A 28 -8.57 4.65 11.01
C GLU A 28 -7.14 4.74 10.49
N GLU A 29 -6.22 5.28 11.29
CA GLU A 29 -4.79 5.37 10.93
C GLU A 29 -4.17 3.99 10.72
N GLU A 30 -4.52 2.99 11.53
CA GLU A 30 -4.07 1.62 11.35
C GLU A 30 -4.58 1.01 10.03
N CYS A 31 -5.85 1.26 9.68
CA CYS A 31 -6.41 0.84 8.40
C CYS A 31 -5.71 1.52 7.23
N CYS A 32 -5.51 2.84 7.29
CA CYS A 32 -4.80 3.61 6.28
C CYS A 32 -3.37 3.10 6.10
N ARG A 33 -2.63 2.93 7.20
CA ARG A 33 -1.26 2.39 7.20
C ARG A 33 -1.19 1.03 6.50
N ARG A 34 -2.08 0.10 6.86
CA ARG A 34 -2.12 -1.24 6.24
C ARG A 34 -2.53 -1.21 4.76
N LEU A 35 -3.47 -0.35 4.38
CA LEU A 35 -3.88 -0.18 2.98
C LEU A 35 -2.75 0.43 2.13
N GLU A 36 -2.00 1.38 2.69
CA GLU A 36 -0.81 1.96 2.05
C GLU A 36 0.34 0.96 1.95
N GLU A 37 0.61 0.20 3.01
CA GLU A 37 1.60 -0.88 3.00
C GLU A 37 1.26 -1.97 1.98
N THR A 38 -0.02 -2.31 1.83
CA THR A 38 -0.46 -3.29 0.82
C THR A 38 -0.30 -2.75 -0.60
N LYS A 39 -0.58 -1.45 -0.83
CA LYS A 39 -0.26 -0.78 -2.11
C LYS A 39 1.23 -0.84 -2.43
N ARG A 40 2.11 -0.70 -1.43
CA ARG A 40 3.57 -0.86 -1.60
C ARG A 40 4.01 -2.30 -1.86
N ARG A 41 3.15 -3.31 -1.73
CA ARG A 41 3.51 -4.73 -1.89
C ARG A 41 2.93 -5.39 -3.14
N SER A 42 2.32 -4.65 -4.07
CA SER A 42 2.02 -5.23 -5.37
C SER A 42 3.35 -5.46 -6.12
N SER A 43 3.97 -6.62 -5.88
CA SER A 43 5.25 -7.03 -6.46
C SER A 43 5.18 -6.99 -7.99
N TYR A 44 4.03 -7.36 -8.54
CA TYR A 44 3.75 -7.28 -9.97
C TYR A 44 3.82 -5.84 -10.50
N LEU A 45 3.14 -4.90 -9.83
CA LEU A 45 3.17 -3.49 -10.24
C LEU A 45 4.56 -2.88 -10.07
N GLN A 46 5.30 -3.28 -9.03
CA GLN A 46 6.67 -2.85 -8.82
C GLN A 46 7.64 -3.39 -9.87
N ALA A 47 7.50 -4.67 -10.25
CA ALA A 47 8.30 -5.28 -11.32
C ALA A 47 8.03 -4.57 -12.65
N LEU A 48 6.76 -4.37 -12.99
CA LEU A 48 6.36 -3.67 -14.22
C LEU A 48 6.88 -2.23 -14.26
N LEU A 49 6.80 -1.50 -13.15
CA LEU A 49 7.35 -0.14 -13.06
C LEU A 49 8.88 -0.12 -13.16
N ALA A 50 9.57 -1.15 -12.66
CA ALA A 50 11.02 -1.26 -12.79
C ALA A 50 11.43 -1.52 -14.25
N GLU A 51 10.72 -2.41 -14.95
CA GLU A 51 10.92 -2.68 -16.38
C GLU A 51 10.73 -1.41 -17.23
N LEU A 52 9.63 -0.67 -17.02
CA LEU A 52 9.37 0.59 -17.74
C LEU A 52 10.45 1.66 -17.49
N ARG A 53 10.97 1.76 -16.26
CA ARG A 53 12.05 2.71 -15.93
C ARG A 53 13.37 2.33 -16.61
N ALA A 54 13.69 1.03 -16.64
CA ALA A 54 14.88 0.53 -17.32
C ALA A 54 14.81 0.83 -18.83
N GLU A 55 13.63 0.64 -19.46
CA GLU A 55 13.41 0.98 -20.86
C GLU A 55 13.52 2.49 -21.15
N ASP A 56 13.06 3.35 -20.23
CA ASP A 56 13.23 4.81 -20.33
C ASP A 56 14.70 5.22 -20.20
N GLU A 57 15.44 4.66 -19.24
CA GLU A 57 16.87 4.92 -19.05
C GLU A 57 17.69 4.49 -20.27
N GLN A 58 17.37 3.33 -20.83
CA GLN A 58 18.06 2.81 -22.02
C GLN A 58 17.78 3.64 -23.27
N ARG A 59 16.55 4.17 -23.42
CA ARG A 59 16.23 5.13 -24.48
C ARG A 59 17.01 6.43 -24.35
N ARG A 60 17.16 6.96 -23.13
CA ARG A 60 17.94 8.18 -22.87
C ARG A 60 19.42 7.98 -23.15
N ALA A 61 19.99 6.85 -22.72
CA ALA A 61 21.39 6.52 -22.95
C ALA A 61 21.74 6.31 -24.43
N ASN A 62 20.76 5.94 -25.27
CA ASN A 62 20.97 5.72 -26.70
C ASN A 62 20.68 6.99 -27.54
N SER A 63 20.29 8.08 -26.88
CA SER A 63 20.02 9.39 -27.49
C SER A 63 21.04 10.48 -27.12
N GLU A 64 22.04 10.14 -26.31
CA GLU A 64 23.28 10.91 -26.08
C GLU A 64 24.43 10.34 -26.93
#